data_AF-A0A2L0E810-F1
#
_entry.id   AF-A0A2L0E810-F1
#
_cell.length_a   1.000
_cell.length_b   1.000
_cell.length_c   1.000
_cell.angle_alpha   90.00
_cell.angle_beta   90.00
_cell.angle_gamma   90.00
#
_symmetry.space_group_name_H-M   'P 1'
#
loop_
_entity.id
_entity.type
_entity.pdbx_description
1 polymer ?
#
loop_
_entity_poly.entity_id
_entity_poly.type
_entity_poly.pdbx_seq_one_letter_code
_entity_poly.pdbx_strand_id
1 'polypeptide(L)'
;MDKSKEPKHDHGGCGNVQPEVRREGMKLNGTWKPQKGDEENEGQQPEKKPITPQMALNIFRHISTEEIQKMGLSNDYARPEWMIITVLPVPPPPVRPSISVDGGNGMRGEDDLTYKLGDIIRASGNVRACEAEGSPAHVVADFEQLLQFHVATYMDNDIAGQPQALQKSGRPVKSIRARLKGKEGRLRGNLMGKRVDFSARTVITGDPNLSLDEVGVPRSIARTLTY
;
A
#
# COMPACT_ATOMS: atom_id res chain seq x y z
N MET A 1 56.95 18.58 5.54
CA MET A 1 55.80 19.49 5.68
C MET A 1 54.57 18.62 5.81
N ASP A 2 54.15 18.42 7.06
CA ASP A 2 53.04 17.56 7.43
C ASP A 2 51.74 18.32 7.11
N LYS A 3 50.87 17.74 6.28
CA LYS A 3 49.55 18.33 6.00
C LYS A 3 48.68 18.07 7.23
N SER A 4 48.58 19.08 8.09
CA SER A 4 47.61 19.12 9.18
C SER A 4 46.23 18.72 8.65
N LYS A 5 45.75 17.54 9.08
CA LYS A 5 44.39 17.07 8.80
C LYS A 5 43.42 18.16 9.26
N GLU A 6 42.56 18.60 8.36
CA GLU A 6 41.46 19.51 8.69
C GLU A 6 40.66 18.94 9.88
N PRO A 7 40.21 19.79 10.81
CA PRO A 7 39.45 19.34 11.96
C PRO A 7 38.19 18.65 11.45
N LYS A 8 38.01 17.37 11.80
CA LYS A 8 36.78 16.63 11.50
C LYS A 8 35.64 17.43 12.11
N HIS A 9 34.76 17.98 11.26
CA HIS A 9 33.51 18.57 11.70
C HIS A 9 32.70 17.45 12.35
N ASP A 10 32.59 17.49 13.67
CA ASP A 10 31.73 16.56 14.40
C ASP A 10 30.28 16.98 14.13
N HIS A 11 29.47 16.05 13.62
CA HIS A 11 28.05 16.28 13.37
C HIS A 11 27.21 16.09 14.65
N GLY A 12 27.84 15.94 15.82
CA GLY A 12 27.16 15.83 17.11
C GLY A 12 26.47 14.48 17.32
N GLY A 13 26.89 13.45 16.59
CA GLY A 13 26.26 12.13 16.60
C GLY A 13 26.73 11.22 17.75
N CYS A 14 26.00 10.12 17.97
CA CYS A 14 26.31 9.15 19.03
C CYS A 14 27.52 8.23 18.74
N GLY A 15 28.18 8.37 17.59
CA GLY A 15 29.36 7.57 17.22
C GLY A 15 29.09 6.14 16.77
N ASN A 16 27.83 5.67 16.79
CA ASN A 16 27.49 4.30 16.36
C ASN A 16 27.66 4.09 14.84
N VAL A 17 28.16 2.90 14.49
CA VAL A 17 28.32 2.47 13.08
C VAL A 17 26.95 2.31 12.42
N GLN A 18 26.80 2.90 11.23
CA GLN A 18 25.58 2.79 10.44
C GLN A 18 25.53 1.48 9.65
N PRO A 19 24.41 0.74 9.65
CA PRO A 19 24.28 -0.46 8.84
C PRO A 19 24.16 -0.16 7.36
N GLU A 20 24.63 -1.09 6.53
CA GLU A 20 24.21 -1.18 5.13
C GLU A 20 22.82 -1.83 5.07
N VAL A 21 21.79 -1.04 4.76
CA VAL A 21 20.40 -1.51 4.73
C VAL A 21 20.06 -2.11 3.36
N ARG A 22 19.55 -3.34 3.34
CA ARG A 22 19.05 -4.02 2.14
C ARG A 22 17.60 -4.49 2.33
N ARG A 23 16.81 -4.40 1.25
CA ARG A 23 15.44 -4.89 1.21
C ARG A 23 15.40 -6.32 0.68
N GLU A 24 14.86 -7.23 1.47
CA GLU A 24 14.62 -8.63 1.10
C GLU A 24 13.13 -8.93 1.23
N GLY A 25 12.42 -8.95 0.10
CA GLY A 25 10.95 -9.04 0.08
C GLY A 25 10.28 -7.86 0.80
N MET A 26 9.51 -8.16 1.84
CA MET A 26 8.87 -7.16 2.71
C MET A 26 9.66 -6.84 3.99
N LYS A 27 10.90 -7.35 4.13
CA LYS A 27 11.78 -7.10 5.28
C LYS A 27 12.92 -6.17 4.90
N LEU A 28 13.41 -5.43 5.90
CA LEU A 28 14.66 -4.68 5.81
C LEU A 28 15.68 -5.36 6.71
N ASN A 29 16.88 -5.60 6.18
CA ASN A 29 17.99 -6.19 6.91
C ASN A 29 19.16 -5.20 6.90
N GLY A 30 19.69 -4.90 8.08
CA GLY A 30 20.91 -4.11 8.25
C GLY A 30 22.13 -5.02 8.36
N THR A 31 23.22 -4.63 7.73
CA THR A 31 24.52 -5.32 7.83
C THR A 31 25.55 -4.37 8.44
N TRP A 32 26.06 -4.69 9.63
CA TRP A 32 27.10 -3.91 10.32
C TRP A 32 28.47 -4.51 9.99
N LYS A 33 29.35 -3.69 9.41
CA LYS A 33 30.73 -4.10 9.11
C LYS A 33 31.63 -3.66 10.27
N PRO A 34 32.55 -4.52 10.73
CA PRO A 34 33.54 -4.13 11.73
C PRO A 34 34.42 -2.99 11.19
N GLN A 35 34.78 -2.06 12.06
CA GLN A 35 35.61 -0.92 11.69
C GLN A 35 37.06 -1.37 11.51
N LYS A 36 37.66 -1.07 10.36
CA LYS A 36 39.09 -1.34 10.12
C LYS A 36 39.93 -0.44 11.05
N GLY A 37 40.56 -1.03 12.05
CA GLY A 37 41.47 -0.32 12.97
C GLY A 37 41.43 -0.78 14.43
N ASP A 38 40.44 -1.57 14.84
CA ASP A 38 40.43 -2.19 16.17
C ASP A 38 41.07 -3.57 16.08
N GLU A 39 42.29 -3.74 16.63
CA GLU A 39 43.05 -5.00 16.65
C GLU A 39 42.28 -6.15 17.35
N GLU A 40 41.27 -5.84 18.18
CA GLU A 40 40.36 -6.82 18.80
C GLU A 40 39.22 -7.31 17.88
N ASN A 41 38.93 -6.61 16.77
CA ASN A 41 37.82 -6.91 15.84
C ASN A 41 38.28 -7.44 14.48
N GLU A 42 39.59 -7.67 14.27
CA GLU A 42 40.12 -8.29 13.06
C GLU A 42 39.70 -9.77 12.96
N GLY A 43 38.50 -10.01 12.45
CA GLY A 43 37.98 -11.36 12.21
C GLY A 43 36.48 -11.54 12.45
N GLN A 44 35.79 -10.55 13.04
CA GLN A 44 34.34 -10.66 13.23
C GLN A 44 33.61 -10.61 11.88
N GLN A 45 32.78 -11.63 11.64
CA GLN A 45 31.91 -11.65 10.47
C GLN A 45 30.91 -10.49 10.55
N PRO A 46 30.54 -9.89 9.39
CA PRO A 46 29.56 -8.81 9.38
C PRO A 46 28.24 -9.29 9.97
N GLU A 47 27.74 -8.55 10.96
CA GLU A 47 26.52 -8.92 11.65
C GLU A 47 25.30 -8.49 10.82
N LYS A 48 24.44 -9.45 10.45
CA LYS A 48 23.18 -9.19 9.75
C LYS A 48 22.02 -9.28 10.73
N LYS A 49 21.32 -8.17 10.96
CA LYS A 49 20.13 -8.10 11.82
C LYS A 49 18.92 -7.53 11.05
N PRO A 50 17.71 -8.06 11.27
CA PRO A 50 16.50 -7.46 10.72
C PRO A 50 16.22 -6.12 11.39
N ILE A 51 15.79 -5.15 10.59
CA ILE A 51 15.28 -3.86 11.06
C ILE A 51 13.77 -4.01 11.18
N THR A 52 13.27 -4.11 12.41
CA THR A 52 11.83 -4.27 12.65
C THR A 52 11.09 -2.95 12.44
N PRO A 53 9.79 -2.99 12.11
CA PRO A 53 8.97 -1.77 12.00
C PRO A 53 9.00 -0.95 13.30
N GLN A 54 9.01 -1.62 14.47
CA GLN A 54 9.09 -0.95 15.76
C GLN A 54 10.41 -0.18 15.94
N MET A 55 11.55 -0.76 15.53
CA MET A 55 12.84 -0.08 15.56
C MET A 55 12.84 1.16 14.66
N ALA A 56 12.35 1.00 13.42
CA ALA A 56 12.27 2.12 12.48
C ALA A 56 11.34 3.24 12.99
N LEU A 57 10.21 2.88 13.60
CA LEU A 57 9.26 3.84 14.19
C LEU A 57 9.91 4.65 15.31
N ASN A 58 10.65 3.98 16.20
CA ASN A 58 11.34 4.65 17.28
C ASN A 58 12.43 5.59 16.76
N ILE A 59 13.20 5.17 15.75
CA ILE A 59 14.21 6.02 15.12
C ILE A 59 13.55 7.25 14.49
N PHE A 60 12.49 7.07 13.70
CA PHE A 60 11.79 8.16 13.02
C PHE A 60 11.17 9.18 13.99
N ARG A 61 10.70 8.74 15.16
CA ARG A 61 10.19 9.64 16.21
C ARG A 61 11.25 10.55 16.81
N HIS A 62 12.52 10.15 16.79
CA HIS A 62 13.62 10.94 17.37
C HIS A 62 14.23 11.94 16.38
N ILE A 63 13.82 11.90 15.10
CA ILE A 63 14.31 12.87 14.11
C ILE A 63 13.75 14.25 14.45
N SER A 64 14.63 15.25 14.50
CA SER A 64 14.25 16.63 14.80
C SER A 64 13.42 17.26 13.67
N THR A 65 12.60 18.26 14.00
CA THR A 65 11.77 18.95 13.00
C THR A 65 12.61 19.66 11.94
N GLU A 66 13.78 20.20 12.32
CA GLU A 66 14.72 20.81 11.39
C GLU A 66 15.28 19.81 10.39
N GLU A 67 15.63 18.60 10.84
CA GLU A 67 16.10 17.53 9.97
C GLU A 67 14.99 17.01 9.05
N ILE A 68 13.76 16.89 9.54
CA ILE A 68 12.59 16.53 8.71
C ILE A 68 12.45 17.53 7.54
N GLN A 69 12.56 18.82 7.81
CA GLN A 69 12.52 19.85 6.77
C GLN A 69 13.71 19.76 5.81
N LYS A 70 14.93 19.53 6.32
CA LYS A 70 16.14 19.34 5.49
C LYS A 70 16.04 18.11 4.58
N MET A 71 15.34 17.05 5.01
CA MET A 71 15.03 15.88 4.18
C MET A 71 13.95 16.13 3.12
N GLY A 72 13.31 17.31 3.13
CA GLY A 72 12.24 17.67 2.19
C GLY A 72 10.86 17.16 2.61
N LEU A 73 10.68 16.79 3.88
CA LEU A 73 9.40 16.34 4.43
C LEU A 73 8.69 17.46 5.20
N SER A 74 7.37 17.34 5.33
CA SER A 74 6.53 18.31 6.06
C SER A 74 6.23 17.81 7.46
N ASN A 75 6.45 18.66 8.47
CA ASN A 75 6.09 18.34 9.85
C ASN A 75 4.57 18.21 10.07
N ASP A 76 3.77 18.94 9.30
CA ASP A 76 2.32 19.00 9.51
C ASP A 76 1.56 17.95 8.67
N TYR A 77 2.13 17.54 7.54
CA TYR A 77 1.43 16.69 6.56
C TYR A 77 2.12 15.37 6.24
N ALA A 78 3.43 15.22 6.50
CA ALA A 78 4.21 14.09 6.01
C ALA A 78 5.38 13.71 6.93
N ARG A 79 5.11 13.50 8.22
CA ARG A 79 6.17 13.06 9.14
C ARG A 79 6.66 11.64 8.82
N PRO A 80 7.96 11.35 8.93
CA PRO A 80 8.52 10.04 8.59
C PRO A 80 7.89 8.88 9.35
N GLU A 81 7.57 9.06 10.63
CA GLU A 81 6.99 8.01 11.45
C GLU A 81 5.59 7.58 10.98
N TRP A 82 4.87 8.42 10.22
CA TRP A 82 3.55 8.09 9.66
C TRP A 82 3.62 7.14 8.45
N MET A 83 4.82 6.90 7.91
CA MET A 83 5.01 5.87 6.90
C MET A 83 4.84 4.46 7.47
N ILE A 84 4.94 4.30 8.80
CA ILE A 84 4.74 3.04 9.50
C ILE A 84 3.31 3.03 10.05
N ILE A 85 2.50 2.10 9.56
CA ILE A 85 1.07 2.00 9.91
C ILE A 85 0.93 1.36 11.29
N THR A 86 0.56 2.17 12.29
CA THR A 86 0.16 1.69 13.63
C THR A 86 -1.35 1.55 13.77
N VAL A 87 -2.10 2.40 13.07
CA VAL A 87 -3.57 2.40 13.03
C VAL A 87 -4.01 2.35 11.57
N LEU A 88 -4.64 1.24 11.16
CA LEU A 88 -5.12 1.07 9.80
C LEU A 88 -6.57 1.58 9.70
N PRO A 89 -6.85 2.62 8.88
CA PRO A 89 -8.22 3.11 8.70
C PRO A 89 -9.07 2.10 7.92
N VAL A 90 -10.28 1.84 8.40
CA VAL A 90 -11.24 0.97 7.73
C VAL A 90 -12.19 1.80 6.87
N PRO A 91 -12.24 1.59 5.54
CA PRO A 91 -13.12 2.36 4.68
C PRO A 91 -14.61 2.00 4.91
N PRO A 92 -15.52 2.98 4.74
CA PRO A 92 -16.94 2.79 4.97
C PRO A 92 -17.59 1.92 3.88
N PRO A 93 -18.80 1.36 4.12
CA PRO A 93 -19.49 0.46 3.18
C PRO A 93 -19.60 0.95 1.72
N PRO A 94 -19.79 2.24 1.40
CA PRO A 94 -19.83 2.71 0.00
C PRO A 94 -18.55 2.44 -0.80
N VAL A 95 -17.39 2.33 -0.13
CA VAL A 95 -16.10 2.00 -0.77
C VAL A 95 -15.93 0.49 -0.95
N ARG A 96 -16.63 -0.31 -0.13
CA ARG A 96 -16.59 -1.78 -0.07
C ARG A 96 -18.02 -2.37 -0.14
N PRO A 97 -18.73 -2.18 -1.27
CA PRO A 97 -20.15 -2.51 -1.37
C PRO A 97 -20.38 -4.01 -1.30
N SER A 98 -21.35 -4.44 -0.49
CA SER A 98 -21.82 -5.83 -0.50
C SER A 98 -22.88 -6.03 -1.57
N ILE A 99 -22.89 -7.23 -2.15
CA ILE A 99 -23.85 -7.65 -3.18
C ILE A 99 -24.73 -8.73 -2.54
N SER A 100 -26.03 -8.47 -2.42
CA SER A 100 -27.00 -9.50 -2.06
C SER A 100 -27.65 -10.03 -3.33
N VAL A 101 -27.52 -11.34 -3.57
CA VAL A 101 -28.37 -12.04 -4.53
C VAL A 101 -29.72 -12.22 -3.81
N ASP A 102 -30.83 -11.77 -4.39
CA ASP A 102 -32.20 -11.91 -3.87
C ASP A 102 -32.62 -11.06 -2.66
N GLY A 103 -32.40 -9.75 -2.71
CA GLY A 103 -33.26 -8.78 -2.01
C GLY A 103 -33.39 -8.93 -0.48
N GLY A 104 -32.34 -9.42 0.20
CA GLY A 104 -32.26 -9.49 1.67
C GLY A 104 -32.18 -10.89 2.26
N ASN A 105 -32.68 -11.92 1.56
CA ASN A 105 -32.73 -13.30 2.08
C ASN A 105 -31.78 -14.29 1.38
N GLY A 106 -31.13 -13.92 0.28
CA GLY A 106 -30.15 -14.78 -0.40
C GLY A 106 -28.71 -14.63 0.10
N MET A 107 -27.81 -15.42 -0.49
CA MET A 107 -26.39 -15.41 -0.15
C MET A 107 -25.77 -14.02 -0.38
N ARG A 108 -25.13 -13.47 0.65
CA ARG A 108 -24.40 -12.19 0.58
C ARG A 108 -22.98 -12.43 0.08
N GLY A 109 -22.66 -11.82 -1.06
CA GLY A 109 -21.29 -11.67 -1.55
C GLY A 109 -20.70 -10.37 -1.01
N GLU A 110 -19.73 -10.48 -0.11
CA GLU A 110 -19.02 -9.31 0.41
C GLU A 110 -17.95 -8.83 -0.57
N ASP A 111 -17.55 -7.56 -0.47
CA ASP A 111 -16.47 -7.00 -1.28
C ASP A 111 -15.11 -7.63 -0.92
N ASP A 112 -14.21 -7.71 -1.91
CA ASP A 112 -12.82 -8.19 -1.75
C ASP A 112 -12.07 -7.49 -0.60
N LEU A 113 -12.28 -6.18 -0.40
CA LEU A 113 -11.67 -5.42 0.70
C LEU A 113 -12.23 -5.87 2.05
N THR A 114 -13.52 -6.19 2.14
CA THR A 114 -14.14 -6.68 3.38
C THR A 114 -13.55 -8.05 3.77
N TYR A 115 -13.38 -8.96 2.82
CA TYR A 115 -12.72 -10.24 3.07
C TYR A 115 -11.29 -10.04 3.60
N LYS A 116 -10.52 -9.17 2.95
CA LYS A 116 -9.14 -8.93 3.33
C LYS A 116 -9.00 -8.24 4.69
N LEU A 117 -9.91 -7.33 5.03
CA LEU A 117 -9.99 -6.73 6.37
C LEU A 117 -10.27 -7.79 7.44
N GLY A 118 -11.12 -8.77 7.15
CA GLY A 118 -11.34 -9.92 8.04
C GLY A 118 -10.06 -10.74 8.28
N ASP A 119 -9.24 -10.97 7.25
CA ASP A 119 -7.93 -11.62 7.39
C ASP A 119 -6.96 -10.80 8.23
N ILE A 120 -6.91 -9.48 8.04
CA ILE A 120 -6.06 -8.57 8.81
C ILE A 120 -6.43 -8.59 10.29
N ILE A 121 -7.73 -8.51 10.61
CA ILE A 121 -8.21 -8.53 12.00
C ILE A 121 -7.84 -9.87 12.67
N ARG A 122 -8.03 -10.99 11.96
CA ARG A 122 -7.65 -12.31 12.49
C ARG A 122 -6.15 -12.44 12.72
N ALA A 123 -5.33 -12.02 11.76
CA ALA A 123 -3.88 -12.05 11.90
C ALA A 123 -3.41 -11.14 13.06
N SER A 124 -3.99 -9.95 13.21
CA SER A 124 -3.68 -9.04 14.32
C SER A 124 -4.09 -9.63 15.68
N GLY A 125 -5.25 -10.28 15.75
CA GLY A 125 -5.69 -11.00 16.95
C GLY A 125 -4.73 -12.13 17.34
N ASN A 126 -4.24 -12.89 16.36
CA ASN A 126 -3.28 -13.98 16.58
C ASN A 126 -1.95 -13.46 17.11
N VAL A 127 -1.39 -12.40 16.53
CA VAL A 127 -0.15 -11.76 17.05
C VAL A 127 -0.34 -11.37 18.51
N ARG A 128 -1.44 -10.67 18.83
CA ARG A 128 -1.73 -10.22 20.18
C ARG A 128 -1.91 -11.38 21.17
N ALA A 129 -2.54 -12.48 20.75
CA ALA A 129 -2.70 -13.68 21.56
C ALA A 129 -1.35 -14.35 21.83
N CYS A 130 -0.52 -14.53 20.79
CA CYS A 130 0.81 -15.13 20.93
C CYS A 130 1.73 -14.32 21.86
N GLU A 131 1.68 -12.98 21.79
CA GLU A 131 2.41 -12.11 22.71
C GLU A 131 1.93 -12.25 24.15
N ALA A 132 0.61 -12.29 24.37
CA ALA A 132 0.03 -12.42 25.71
C ALA A 132 0.30 -13.78 26.36
N GLU A 133 0.35 -14.85 25.55
CA GLU A 133 0.63 -16.21 26.00
C GLU A 133 2.13 -16.47 26.21
N GLY A 134 3.01 -15.52 25.87
CA GLY A 134 4.46 -15.69 25.96
C GLY A 134 5.00 -16.72 24.97
N SER A 135 4.40 -16.80 23.78
CA SER A 135 4.85 -17.70 22.72
C SER A 135 6.30 -17.43 22.34
N PRO A 136 7.05 -18.44 21.85
CA PRO A 136 8.43 -18.25 21.41
C PRO A 136 8.57 -17.14 20.36
N ALA A 137 9.65 -16.35 20.45
CA ALA A 137 9.87 -15.17 19.60
C ALA A 137 9.82 -15.46 18.09
N HIS A 138 10.25 -16.65 17.65
CA HIS A 138 10.18 -17.04 16.23
C HIS A 138 8.74 -17.22 15.75
N VAL A 139 7.85 -17.74 16.61
CA VAL A 139 6.41 -17.92 16.30
C VAL A 139 5.73 -16.56 16.18
N VAL A 140 6.02 -15.64 17.10
CA VAL A 140 5.50 -14.27 17.05
C VAL A 140 5.95 -13.59 15.76
N ALA A 141 7.23 -13.72 15.41
CA ALA A 141 7.79 -13.15 14.17
C ALA A 141 7.12 -13.71 12.90
N ASP A 142 6.68 -14.97 12.89
CA ASP A 142 5.97 -15.55 11.75
C ASP A 142 4.54 -14.99 11.62
N PHE A 143 3.83 -14.81 12.74
CA PHE A 143 2.52 -14.16 12.75
C PHE A 143 2.60 -12.67 12.38
N GLU A 144 3.64 -11.96 12.84
CA GLU A 144 3.90 -10.58 12.43
C GLU A 144 4.13 -10.48 10.91
N GLN A 145 4.88 -11.41 10.32
CA GLN A 145 5.08 -11.47 8.88
C GLN A 145 3.79 -11.71 8.12
N LEU A 146 2.92 -12.58 8.64
CA LEU A 146 1.61 -12.84 8.05
C LEU A 146 0.71 -11.60 8.10
N LEU A 147 0.71 -10.87 9.22
CA LEU A 147 0.00 -9.61 9.35
C LEU A 147 0.53 -8.58 8.35
N GLN A 148 1.86 -8.43 8.24
CA GLN A 148 2.50 -7.54 7.27
C GLN A 148 2.09 -7.90 5.83
N PHE A 149 2.07 -9.19 5.49
CA PHE A 149 1.63 -9.67 4.19
C PHE A 149 0.18 -9.26 3.89
N HIS A 150 -0.73 -9.44 4.85
CA HIS A 150 -2.14 -9.09 4.66
C HIS A 150 -2.37 -7.58 4.52
N VAL A 151 -1.68 -6.76 5.32
CA VAL A 151 -1.77 -5.29 5.19
C VAL A 151 -1.15 -4.81 3.88
N ALA A 152 -0.03 -5.37 3.45
CA ALA A 152 0.61 -5.02 2.18
C ALA A 152 -0.29 -5.38 0.98
N THR A 153 -0.78 -6.62 0.93
CA THR A 153 -1.65 -7.10 -0.18
C THR A 153 -3.04 -6.45 -0.22
N TYR A 154 -3.50 -5.88 0.90
CA TYR A 154 -4.71 -5.05 0.95
C TYR A 154 -4.54 -3.75 0.16
N MET A 155 -3.38 -3.09 0.32
CA MET A 155 -3.06 -1.85 -0.38
C MET A 155 -2.65 -2.12 -1.84
N ASP A 156 -1.79 -3.10 -2.04
CA ASP A 156 -1.24 -3.49 -3.34
C ASP A 156 -1.01 -5.00 -3.40
N ASN A 157 -1.76 -5.70 -4.26
CA ASN A 157 -1.66 -7.15 -4.41
C ASN A 157 -0.68 -7.57 -5.53
N ASP A 158 -0.09 -6.61 -6.26
CA ASP A 158 0.82 -6.89 -7.38
C ASP A 158 2.27 -6.54 -7.00
N ILE A 159 2.65 -6.84 -5.76
CA ILE A 159 4.00 -6.60 -5.24
C ILE A 159 4.99 -7.59 -5.88
N ALA A 160 6.02 -7.06 -6.54
CA ALA A 160 7.03 -7.88 -7.21
C ALA A 160 7.75 -8.81 -6.23
N GLY A 161 7.86 -10.10 -6.61
CA GLY A 161 8.54 -11.12 -5.81
C GLY A 161 7.78 -11.56 -4.55
N GLN A 162 6.50 -11.19 -4.41
CA GLN A 162 5.63 -11.69 -3.35
C GLN A 162 4.46 -12.49 -3.95
N PRO A 163 3.96 -13.53 -3.25
CA PRO A 163 2.79 -14.26 -3.69
C PRO A 163 1.55 -13.37 -3.67
N GLN A 164 0.66 -13.53 -4.64
CA GLN A 164 -0.61 -12.80 -4.66
C GLN A 164 -1.57 -13.38 -3.62
N ALA A 165 -2.30 -12.50 -2.94
CA ALA A 165 -3.43 -12.90 -2.11
C ALA A 165 -4.60 -13.34 -3.01
N LEU A 166 -5.05 -14.58 -2.82
CA LEU A 166 -6.15 -15.19 -3.57
C LEU A 166 -7.39 -15.29 -2.69
N GLN A 167 -8.56 -15.14 -3.31
CA GLN A 167 -9.84 -15.47 -2.72
C GLN A 167 -9.99 -17.00 -2.65
N LYS A 168 -10.97 -17.51 -1.89
CA LYS A 168 -11.28 -18.95 -1.80
C LYS A 168 -11.53 -19.62 -3.16
N SER A 169 -11.97 -18.85 -4.15
CA SER A 169 -12.18 -19.30 -5.54
C SER A 169 -10.90 -19.36 -6.39
N GLY A 170 -9.74 -19.00 -5.83
CA GLY A 170 -8.47 -18.90 -6.56
C GLY A 170 -8.29 -17.60 -7.35
N ARG A 171 -9.31 -16.73 -7.41
CA ARG A 171 -9.20 -15.41 -8.06
C ARG A 171 -8.34 -14.46 -7.21
N PRO A 172 -7.43 -13.67 -7.79
CA PRO A 172 -6.72 -12.61 -7.07
C PRO A 172 -7.65 -11.57 -6.46
N VAL A 173 -7.39 -11.21 -5.21
CA VAL A 173 -8.14 -10.17 -4.48
C VAL A 173 -7.86 -8.80 -5.10
N LYS A 174 -8.90 -8.01 -5.40
CA LYS A 174 -8.75 -6.64 -5.91
C LYS A 174 -8.34 -5.66 -4.80
N SER A 175 -7.06 -5.34 -4.74
CA SER A 175 -6.47 -4.33 -3.83
C SER A 175 -6.95 -2.90 -4.11
N ILE A 176 -6.69 -1.98 -3.18
CA ILE A 176 -7.02 -0.55 -3.35
C ILE A 176 -6.30 0.05 -4.56
N ARG A 177 -5.00 -0.22 -4.72
CA ARG A 177 -4.22 0.26 -5.87
C ARG A 177 -4.78 -0.24 -7.20
N ALA A 178 -5.19 -1.51 -7.27
CA ALA A 178 -5.81 -2.08 -8.47
C ALA A 178 -7.15 -1.41 -8.82
N ARG A 179 -7.91 -0.92 -7.83
CA ARG A 179 -9.15 -0.15 -8.06
C ARG A 179 -8.89 1.25 -8.62
N LEU A 180 -7.75 1.86 -8.29
CA LEU A 180 -7.41 3.21 -8.73
C LEU A 180 -6.75 3.22 -10.12
N LYS A 181 -5.86 2.26 -10.38
CA LYS A 181 -5.08 2.16 -11.63
C LYS A 181 -5.80 1.32 -12.70
N GLY A 182 -5.29 1.39 -13.94
CA GLY A 182 -5.75 0.58 -15.06
C GLY A 182 -6.86 1.24 -15.89
N LYS A 183 -7.28 0.54 -16.95
CA LYS A 183 -8.28 1.04 -17.91
C LYS A 183 -9.67 1.18 -17.28
N GLU A 184 -10.06 0.20 -16.46
CA GLU A 184 -11.32 0.18 -15.70
C GLU A 184 -11.17 0.74 -14.28
N GLY A 185 -9.99 1.28 -13.94
CA GLY A 185 -9.76 1.91 -12.65
C GLY A 185 -10.52 3.21 -12.50
N ARG A 186 -10.72 3.67 -11.26
CA ARG A 186 -11.50 4.88 -10.94
C ARG A 186 -11.02 6.12 -11.70
N LEU A 187 -9.71 6.31 -11.85
CA LEU A 187 -9.18 7.53 -12.48
C LEU A 187 -9.58 7.62 -13.95
N ARG A 188 -9.36 6.56 -14.73
CA ARG A 188 -9.66 6.56 -16.17
C ARG A 188 -11.12 6.22 -16.46
N GLY A 189 -11.65 5.19 -15.81
CA GLY A 189 -12.98 4.66 -16.08
C GLY A 189 -14.12 5.46 -15.48
N ASN A 190 -13.91 6.17 -14.36
CA ASN A 190 -14.98 6.90 -13.68
C ASN A 190 -14.82 8.42 -13.77
N LEU A 191 -13.58 8.92 -13.74
CA LEU A 191 -13.33 10.37 -13.75
C LEU A 191 -13.07 10.92 -15.16
N MET A 192 -12.33 10.21 -16.01
CA MET A 192 -12.02 10.69 -17.38
C MET A 192 -13.02 10.24 -18.46
N GLY A 193 -13.75 9.14 -18.25
CA GLY A 193 -14.66 8.58 -19.25
C GLY A 193 -15.86 7.91 -18.61
N LYS A 194 -16.79 8.72 -18.10
CA LYS A 194 -18.00 8.20 -17.45
C LYS A 194 -19.09 7.87 -18.47
N ARG A 195 -19.90 6.86 -18.17
CA ARG A 195 -21.17 6.65 -18.86
C ARG A 195 -22.13 7.79 -18.52
N VAL A 196 -22.80 8.31 -19.53
CA VAL A 196 -23.74 9.43 -19.41
C VAL A 196 -25.15 8.95 -19.69
N ASP A 197 -26.09 9.49 -18.93
CA ASP A 197 -27.52 9.34 -19.21
C ASP A 197 -27.91 10.26 -20.39
N PHE A 198 -29.15 10.11 -20.89
CA PHE A 198 -29.67 10.92 -22.01
C PHE A 198 -28.85 10.83 -23.30
N SER A 199 -28.27 9.66 -23.58
CA SER A 199 -27.55 9.39 -24.81
C SER A 199 -28.06 8.12 -25.49
N ALA A 200 -28.01 8.08 -26.81
CA ALA A 200 -28.35 6.91 -27.61
C ALA A 200 -27.29 6.68 -28.70
N ARG A 201 -27.15 5.43 -29.15
CA ARG A 201 -26.24 5.06 -30.25
C ARG A 201 -26.96 4.11 -31.19
N THR A 202 -26.92 4.41 -32.48
CA THR A 202 -27.46 3.56 -33.55
C THR A 202 -26.53 3.59 -34.77
N VAL A 203 -26.75 2.69 -35.72
CA VAL A 203 -26.05 2.65 -37.01
C VAL A 203 -26.48 3.85 -37.86
N ILE A 204 -25.53 4.45 -38.58
CA ILE A 204 -25.78 5.58 -39.48
C ILE A 204 -26.15 5.11 -40.89
N THR A 205 -26.98 5.89 -41.59
CA THR A 205 -27.31 5.69 -43.01
C THR A 205 -27.42 7.07 -43.65
N GLY A 206 -26.94 7.22 -44.89
CA GLY A 206 -26.99 8.50 -45.60
C GLY A 206 -28.38 8.79 -46.14
N ASP A 207 -28.83 10.05 -46.00
CA ASP A 207 -30.08 10.56 -46.59
C ASP A 207 -29.78 11.89 -47.32
N PRO A 208 -29.93 11.95 -48.66
CA PRO A 208 -29.64 13.16 -49.42
C PRO A 208 -30.68 14.28 -49.24
N ASN A 209 -31.81 14.03 -48.55
CA ASN A 209 -32.86 15.02 -48.35
C ASN A 209 -32.71 15.82 -47.04
N LEU A 210 -31.70 15.52 -46.23
CA LEU A 210 -31.42 16.26 -44.98
C LEU A 210 -30.45 17.41 -45.23
N SER A 211 -30.68 18.52 -44.52
CA SER A 211 -29.77 19.67 -44.50
C SER A 211 -28.47 19.34 -43.74
N LEU A 212 -27.43 20.16 -43.93
CA LEU A 212 -26.10 19.91 -43.35
C LEU A 212 -26.09 19.83 -41.81
N ASP A 213 -26.98 20.58 -41.16
CA ASP A 213 -27.14 20.70 -39.72
C ASP A 213 -28.23 19.79 -39.14
N GLU A 214 -28.87 18.95 -39.97
CA GLU A 214 -29.93 18.03 -39.56
C GLU A 214 -29.42 16.61 -39.33
N VAL A 215 -30.08 15.89 -38.40
CA VAL A 215 -29.83 14.47 -38.17
C VAL A 215 -31.16 13.72 -38.01
N GLY A 216 -31.34 12.65 -38.79
CA GLY A 216 -32.51 11.79 -38.69
C GLY A 216 -32.50 10.97 -37.39
N VAL A 217 -33.46 11.21 -36.50
CA VAL A 217 -33.62 10.45 -35.25
C VAL A 217 -34.82 9.50 -35.35
N PRO A 218 -34.64 8.17 -35.20
CA PRO A 218 -35.74 7.22 -35.18
C PRO A 218 -36.77 7.54 -34.09
N ARG A 219 -38.06 7.37 -34.40
CA ARG A 219 -39.16 7.60 -33.45
C ARG A 219 -39.02 6.78 -32.15
N SER A 220 -38.40 5.60 -32.21
CA SER A 220 -38.12 4.78 -31.02
C SER A 220 -37.16 5.48 -30.04
N ILE A 221 -36.09 6.09 -30.56
CA ILE A 221 -35.11 6.84 -29.76
C ILE A 221 -35.73 8.15 -29.26
N ALA A 222 -36.41 8.89 -30.14
CA ALA A 222 -37.05 10.15 -29.80
C ALA A 222 -38.14 10.02 -28.72
N ARG A 223 -38.81 8.86 -28.62
CA ARG A 223 -39.78 8.58 -27.55
C ARG A 223 -39.14 8.19 -26.22
N THR A 224 -37.85 7.84 -26.22
CA THR A 224 -37.13 7.41 -25.02
C THR A 224 -36.35 8.57 -24.39
N LEU A 225 -35.74 9.44 -25.22
CA LEU A 225 -34.98 10.59 -24.74
C LEU A 225 -35.92 11.74 -24.38
N THR A 226 -35.76 12.31 -23.18
CA THR A 226 -36.50 13.49 -22.70
C THR A 226 -35.53 14.67 -22.47
N TYR A 227 -36.05 15.89 -22.51
CA TYR A 227 -35.32 17.14 -22.23
C TYR A 227 -35.84 17.78 -20.94
#